data_AF-A0AAV0L799-F1
#
_entry.id   AF-A0AAV0L799-F1
#
_cell.length_a   1.000
_cell.length_b   1.000
_cell.length_c   1.000
_cell.angle_alpha   90.00
_cell.angle_beta   90.00
_cell.angle_gamma   90.00
#
_symmetry.space_group_name_H-M   'P 1'
#
loop_
_entity.id
_entity.type
_entity.pdbx_description
1 polymer ?
#
loop_
_entity_poly.entity_id
_entity_poly.type
_entity_poly.pdbx_seq_one_letter_code
_entity_poly.pdbx_strand_id
1 'polypeptide(L)'
;MERNSSAVIICLSDAEQLWVLDSVPGKVSTDNSDGEVEKVLKTLQSLPSSIPSRSWLVNHMVELGFSKSLSEWIGTNIKKSGELETWAFNLDGVIQMFGSYRDTSYWSLLEHPPKGMEIGLVVAENSDRWEPDVLHRIESLAARESDESQGAFSLHVLPHSGHWVHVDNPKGLLDIVAPRIASISA
;
A
#
# COMPACT_ATOMS: atom_id res chain seq x y z
N MET A 1 -21.83 -16.52 1.08
CA MET A 1 -21.41 -15.37 1.92
C MET A 1 -19.97 -15.08 1.55
N GLU A 2 -19.81 -14.33 0.47
CA GLU A 2 -18.51 -13.96 -0.10
C GLU A 2 -17.81 -13.01 0.85
N ARG A 3 -16.64 -13.43 1.36
CA ARG A 3 -15.72 -12.53 2.03
C ARG A 3 -14.87 -11.91 0.94
N ASN A 4 -15.26 -10.72 0.49
CA ASN A 4 -14.39 -9.86 -0.30
C ASN A 4 -13.20 -9.47 0.59
N SER A 5 -12.05 -10.09 0.34
CA SER A 5 -10.77 -9.63 0.86
C SER A 5 -10.36 -8.39 0.07
N SER A 6 -10.88 -7.24 0.49
CA SER A 6 -10.37 -5.95 0.03
C SER A 6 -8.96 -5.72 0.58
N ALA A 7 -8.16 -4.87 -0.09
CA ALA A 7 -7.00 -4.26 0.54
C ALA A 7 -7.52 -3.35 1.65
N VAL A 8 -7.63 -3.95 2.83
CA VAL A 8 -8.37 -3.42 3.95
C VAL A 8 -7.42 -2.48 4.69
N ILE A 9 -7.64 -1.16 4.55
CA ILE A 9 -7.64 -0.32 5.75
C ILE A 9 -8.58 -1.06 6.70
N ILE A 10 -8.02 -1.74 7.70
CA ILE A 10 -8.84 -2.47 8.67
C ILE A 10 -9.54 -1.38 9.45
N CYS A 11 -10.77 -1.06 9.06
CA CYS A 11 -11.75 -0.45 9.93
C CYS A 11 -12.01 -1.47 11.04
N LEU A 12 -11.06 -1.56 11.97
CA LEU A 12 -11.30 -2.02 13.31
C LEU A 12 -12.33 -1.03 13.83
N SER A 13 -13.51 -1.50 14.18
CA SER A 13 -14.63 -0.66 14.64
C SER A 13 -14.27 0.13 15.92
N ASP A 14 -13.15 -0.22 16.56
CA ASP A 14 -12.59 0.42 17.75
C ASP A 14 -11.21 1.07 17.51
N ALA A 15 -10.76 1.24 16.26
CA ALA A 15 -9.47 1.92 16.00
C ALA A 15 -9.57 3.43 16.29
N GLU A 16 -8.81 3.89 17.29
CA GLU A 16 -8.68 5.31 17.62
C GLU A 16 -7.81 6.07 16.59
N GLN A 17 -6.84 5.38 15.98
CA GLN A 17 -5.96 5.98 14.96
C GLN A 17 -5.86 5.12 13.70
N LEU A 18 -5.83 5.81 12.55
CA LEU A 18 -5.52 5.26 11.24
C LEU A 18 -4.36 6.04 10.62
N TRP A 19 -3.28 5.34 10.30
CA TRP A 19 -2.13 5.90 9.59
C TRP A 19 -2.07 5.37 8.16
N VAL A 20 -2.13 6.29 7.20
CA VAL A 20 -1.99 6.00 5.77
C VAL A 20 -0.62 6.50 5.32
N LEU A 21 0.20 5.59 4.78
CA LEU A 21 1.59 5.86 4.42
C LEU A 21 1.73 5.90 2.90
N ASP A 22 1.94 7.09 2.36
CA ASP A 22 2.17 7.38 0.94
C ASP A 22 1.25 6.60 -0.02
N SER A 23 -0.02 6.52 0.34
CA SER A 23 -1.02 5.76 -0.42
C SER A 23 -2.19 6.67 -0.79
N VAL A 24 -2.51 6.70 -2.08
CA VAL A 24 -3.57 7.55 -2.62
C VAL A 24 -4.94 7.07 -2.15
N PRO A 25 -5.82 7.98 -1.66
CA PRO A 25 -7.11 7.59 -1.12
C PRO A 25 -8.20 7.39 -2.18
N GLY A 26 -7.93 7.78 -3.42
CA GLY A 26 -8.84 7.62 -4.55
C GLY A 26 -8.59 6.34 -5.34
N LYS A 27 -9.42 6.13 -6.37
CA LYS A 27 -9.17 5.08 -7.35
C LYS A 27 -7.86 5.33 -8.08
N VAL A 28 -7.11 4.27 -8.33
CA VAL A 28 -5.84 4.33 -9.06
C VAL A 28 -6.11 3.96 -10.51
N SER A 29 -5.87 4.91 -11.43
CA SER A 29 -6.02 4.63 -12.86
C SER A 29 -4.94 3.67 -13.34
N THR A 30 -5.24 2.89 -14.37
CA THR A 30 -4.26 2.04 -15.06
C THR A 30 -3.27 2.85 -15.90
N ASP A 31 -3.60 4.11 -16.19
CA ASP A 31 -2.89 4.93 -17.16
C ASP A 31 -1.73 5.71 -16.52
N ASN A 32 -1.72 5.85 -15.19
CA ASN A 32 -0.76 6.65 -14.43
C ASN A 32 0.32 5.81 -13.73
N SER A 33 0.47 4.54 -14.11
CA SER A 33 1.57 3.70 -13.62
C SER A 33 2.34 3.12 -14.80
N ASP A 34 3.62 2.86 -14.59
CA ASP A 34 4.45 2.12 -15.55
C ASP A 34 3.96 0.67 -15.80
N GLY A 35 2.89 0.26 -15.10
CA GLY A 35 2.25 -1.04 -15.24
C GLY A 35 3.13 -2.20 -14.78
N GLU A 36 4.25 -1.91 -14.11
CA GLU A 36 5.22 -2.92 -13.70
C GLU A 36 4.61 -3.94 -12.75
N VAL A 37 3.81 -3.49 -11.77
CA VAL A 37 3.13 -4.38 -10.81
C VAL A 37 2.12 -5.27 -11.54
N GLU A 38 1.30 -4.71 -12.42
CA GLU A 38 0.35 -5.46 -13.26
C GLU A 38 1.07 -6.49 -14.14
N LYS A 39 2.20 -6.09 -14.73
CA LYS A 39 3.02 -6.96 -15.58
C LYS A 39 3.57 -8.13 -14.76
N VAL A 40 4.11 -7.86 -13.58
CA VAL A 40 4.57 -8.90 -12.64
C VAL A 40 3.42 -9.83 -12.29
N LEU A 41 2.29 -9.31 -11.80
CA LEU A 41 1.15 -10.15 -11.39
C LEU A 41 0.61 -11.02 -12.53
N LYS A 42 0.45 -10.46 -13.74
CA LYS A 42 0.05 -11.22 -14.94
C LYS A 42 1.07 -12.30 -15.29
N THR A 43 2.36 -11.99 -15.22
CA THR A 43 3.42 -12.98 -15.43
C THR A 43 3.31 -14.11 -14.42
N LEU A 44 3.18 -13.79 -13.12
CA LEU A 44 3.08 -14.81 -12.07
C LEU A 44 1.86 -15.73 -12.27
N GLN A 45 0.73 -15.22 -12.77
CA GLN A 45 -0.44 -16.04 -13.10
C GLN A 45 -0.22 -16.98 -14.27
N SER A 46 0.64 -16.62 -15.22
CA SER A 46 0.97 -17.48 -16.37
C SER A 46 1.97 -18.59 -16.04
N LEU A 47 2.58 -18.56 -14.85
CA LEU A 47 3.54 -19.57 -14.43
C LEU A 47 2.85 -20.91 -14.14
N PRO A 48 3.58 -22.03 -14.26
CA PRO A 48 3.07 -23.34 -13.85
C PRO A 48 2.68 -23.34 -12.36
N SER A 49 1.69 -24.15 -12.01
CA SER A 49 1.19 -24.31 -10.64
C SER A 49 2.23 -24.88 -9.66
N SER A 50 3.22 -25.61 -10.19
CA SER A 50 4.39 -26.06 -9.44
C SER A 50 5.64 -25.39 -10.00
N ILE A 51 6.36 -24.68 -9.14
CA ILE A 51 7.62 -24.03 -9.52
C ILE A 51 8.73 -25.08 -9.39
N PRO A 52 9.53 -25.35 -10.45
CA PRO A 52 10.59 -26.35 -10.41
C PRO A 52 11.69 -26.05 -9.39
N SER A 53 12.09 -24.78 -9.31
CA SER A 53 13.03 -24.28 -8.29
C SER A 53 13.04 -22.74 -8.28
N ARG A 54 13.54 -22.15 -7.20
CA ARG A 54 13.77 -20.71 -7.07
C ARG A 54 14.70 -20.22 -8.18
N SER A 55 15.77 -20.96 -8.47
CA SER A 55 16.70 -20.64 -9.56
C SER A 55 16.03 -20.64 -10.92
N TRP A 56 15.14 -21.60 -11.18
CA TRP A 56 14.35 -21.63 -12.41
C TRP A 56 13.46 -20.39 -12.51
N LEU A 57 12.74 -20.02 -11.45
CA LEU A 57 11.87 -18.86 -11.43
C LEU A 57 12.64 -17.56 -11.73
N VAL A 58 13.77 -17.36 -11.05
CA VAL A 58 14.62 -16.18 -11.24
C VAL A 58 15.09 -16.08 -12.70
N ASN A 59 15.62 -17.16 -13.25
CA ASN A 59 16.09 -17.18 -14.64
C ASN A 59 14.94 -16.91 -15.62
N HIS A 60 13.78 -17.53 -15.40
CA HIS A 60 12.62 -17.38 -16.28
C HIS A 60 12.07 -15.94 -16.26
N MET A 61 12.01 -15.29 -15.10
CA MET A 61 11.62 -13.88 -15.01
C MET A 61 12.61 -12.95 -15.74
N VAL A 62 13.92 -13.23 -15.66
CA VAL A 62 14.93 -12.47 -16.41
C VAL A 62 14.77 -12.67 -17.92
N GLU A 63 14.48 -13.90 -18.38
CA GLU A 63 14.18 -14.19 -19.79
C GLU A 63 12.95 -13.43 -20.31
N LEU A 64 11.98 -13.17 -19.44
CA LEU A 64 10.79 -12.35 -19.73
C LEU A 64 11.06 -10.83 -19.67
N GLY A 65 12.30 -10.42 -19.43
CA GLY A 65 12.76 -9.03 -19.46
C GLY A 65 12.61 -8.27 -18.15
N PHE A 66 12.38 -8.95 -17.02
CA PHE A 66 12.44 -8.32 -15.70
C PHE A 66 13.89 -8.15 -15.24
N SER A 67 14.13 -7.16 -14.38
CA SER A 67 15.46 -6.97 -13.80
C SER A 67 15.84 -8.17 -12.92
N LYS A 68 17.14 -8.44 -12.82
CA LYS A 68 17.65 -9.51 -11.97
C LYS A 68 17.28 -9.30 -10.50
N SER A 69 17.39 -8.06 -10.00
CA SER A 69 17.05 -7.72 -8.62
C SER A 69 15.57 -7.98 -8.29
N LEU A 70 14.65 -7.57 -9.18
CA LEU A 70 13.23 -7.85 -9.02
C LEU A 70 12.95 -9.37 -9.05
N SER A 71 13.58 -10.08 -9.97
CA SER A 71 13.41 -11.54 -10.12
C SER A 71 13.89 -12.29 -8.87
N GLU A 72 15.05 -11.91 -8.33
CA GLU A 72 15.59 -12.46 -7.09
C GLU A 72 14.69 -12.15 -5.89
N TRP A 73 14.17 -10.92 -5.79
CA TRP A 73 13.23 -10.52 -4.75
C TRP A 73 11.94 -11.35 -4.80
N ILE A 74 11.33 -11.54 -5.97
CA ILE A 74 10.15 -12.41 -6.14
C ILE A 74 10.48 -13.85 -5.70
N GLY A 75 11.66 -14.36 -6.05
CA GLY A 75 12.12 -15.69 -5.66
C GLY A 75 12.20 -15.92 -4.14
N THR A 76 12.33 -14.87 -3.32
CA THR A 76 12.30 -14.98 -1.84
C THR A 76 10.94 -15.46 -1.31
N ASN A 77 9.87 -15.28 -2.08
CA ASN A 77 8.52 -15.69 -1.72
C ASN A 77 8.20 -17.16 -2.05
N ILE A 78 9.20 -17.93 -2.51
CA ILE A 78 9.05 -19.36 -2.76
C ILE A 78 9.45 -20.15 -1.53
N LYS A 79 8.56 -21.04 -1.07
CA LYS A 79 8.78 -21.99 0.02
C LYS A 79 8.84 -23.43 -0.48
N LYS A 80 9.60 -24.28 0.21
CA LYS A 80 9.60 -25.72 -0.02
C LYS A 80 8.37 -26.37 0.59
N SER A 81 7.72 -27.25 -0.15
CA SER A 81 6.61 -28.10 0.28
C SER A 81 6.89 -29.53 -0.19
N GLY A 82 7.62 -30.29 0.63
CA GLY A 82 8.15 -31.59 0.23
C GLY A 82 9.22 -31.44 -0.87
N GLU A 83 9.07 -32.20 -1.95
CA GLU A 83 9.94 -32.17 -3.15
C GLU A 83 9.61 -31.01 -4.12
N LEU A 84 8.51 -30.28 -3.88
CA LEU A 84 8.05 -29.21 -4.76
C LEU A 84 8.23 -27.83 -4.11
N GLU A 85 8.35 -26.81 -4.93
CA GLU A 85 8.38 -25.42 -4.50
C GLU A 85 7.07 -24.72 -4.85
N THR A 86 6.53 -23.96 -3.90
CA THR A 86 5.24 -23.26 -4.02
C THR A 86 5.33 -21.86 -3.43
N TRP A 87 4.35 -21.00 -3.76
CA TRP A 87 4.25 -19.66 -3.22
C TRP A 87 4.06 -19.67 -1.70
N ALA A 88 4.75 -18.78 -1.00
CA ALA A 88 4.55 -18.54 0.41
C ALA A 88 3.19 -17.86 0.69
N PHE A 89 2.60 -17.24 -0.33
CA PHE A 89 1.33 -16.53 -0.29
C PHE A 89 0.32 -17.08 -1.31
N ASN A 90 -0.94 -16.66 -1.19
CA ASN A 90 -1.97 -16.97 -2.16
C ASN A 90 -1.94 -15.93 -3.30
N LEU A 91 -1.50 -16.33 -4.50
CA LEU A 91 -1.37 -15.43 -5.64
C LEU A 91 -2.71 -14.82 -6.09
N ASP A 92 -3.76 -15.63 -6.16
CA ASP A 92 -5.10 -15.13 -6.53
C ASP A 92 -5.59 -14.08 -5.51
N GLY A 93 -5.31 -14.31 -4.23
CA GLY A 93 -5.61 -13.36 -3.16
C GLY A 93 -4.87 -12.02 -3.32
N VAL A 94 -3.59 -12.05 -3.70
CA VAL A 94 -2.82 -10.81 -3.97
C VAL A 94 -3.42 -10.04 -5.14
N ILE A 95 -3.89 -10.74 -6.17
CA ILE A 95 -4.46 -10.10 -7.37
C ILE A 95 -5.83 -9.50 -7.09
N GLN A 96 -6.67 -10.20 -6.32
CA GLN A 96 -7.93 -9.64 -5.82
C GLN A 96 -7.69 -8.42 -4.93
N MET A 97 -6.71 -8.49 -4.03
CA MET A 97 -6.34 -7.39 -3.14
C MET A 97 -5.84 -6.17 -3.93
N PHE A 98 -4.99 -6.39 -4.94
CA PHE A 98 -4.49 -5.33 -5.80
C PHE A 98 -5.60 -4.71 -6.66
N GLY A 99 -6.51 -5.53 -7.21
CA GLY A 99 -7.70 -5.05 -7.90
C GLY A 99 -8.57 -4.17 -6.99
N SER A 100 -8.87 -4.66 -5.78
CA SER A 100 -9.63 -3.89 -4.79
C SER A 100 -8.94 -2.58 -4.43
N TYR A 101 -7.62 -2.56 -4.23
CA TYR A 101 -6.87 -1.32 -3.97
C TYR A 101 -7.11 -0.28 -5.06
N ARG A 102 -7.03 -0.67 -6.34
CA ARG A 102 -7.22 0.26 -7.46
C ARG A 102 -8.65 0.77 -7.59
N ASP A 103 -9.63 -0.10 -7.33
CA ASP A 103 -11.05 0.21 -7.58
C ASP A 103 -11.76 0.89 -6.40
N THR A 104 -11.15 0.88 -5.21
CA THR A 104 -11.76 1.42 -3.99
C THR A 104 -11.42 2.90 -3.83
N SER A 105 -12.39 3.69 -3.37
CA SER A 105 -12.21 5.09 -3.03
C SER A 105 -12.54 5.31 -1.57
N TYR A 106 -11.58 5.82 -0.81
CA TYR A 106 -11.67 6.13 0.60
C TYR A 106 -11.85 7.63 0.89
N TRP A 107 -12.12 8.45 -0.13
CA TRP A 107 -12.37 9.90 0.05
C TRP A 107 -13.43 10.21 1.11
N SER A 108 -14.55 9.47 1.13
CA SER A 108 -15.60 9.70 2.12
C SER A 108 -15.13 9.49 3.56
N LEU A 109 -14.17 8.58 3.79
CA LEU A 109 -13.60 8.34 5.11
C LEU A 109 -12.69 9.49 5.53
N LEU A 110 -11.90 10.03 4.60
CA LEU A 110 -11.04 11.18 4.89
C LEU A 110 -11.86 12.47 5.09
N GLU A 111 -12.91 12.67 4.29
CA GLU A 111 -13.76 13.86 4.35
C GLU A 111 -14.69 13.89 5.56
N HIS A 112 -15.08 12.73 6.05
CA HIS A 112 -15.96 12.55 7.21
C HIS A 112 -15.41 11.46 8.14
N PRO A 113 -14.28 11.71 8.84
CA PRO A 113 -13.73 10.73 9.77
C PRO A 113 -14.75 10.43 10.90
N PRO A 114 -14.94 9.16 11.29
CA PRO A 114 -15.80 8.82 12.42
C PRO A 114 -15.41 9.56 13.70
N LYS A 115 -16.40 9.96 14.50
CA LYS A 115 -16.13 10.63 15.79
C LYS A 115 -15.19 9.79 16.66
N GLY A 116 -14.15 10.43 17.19
CA GLY A 116 -13.14 9.79 18.03
C GLY A 116 -12.01 9.08 17.26
N MET A 117 -12.06 9.06 15.92
CA MET A 117 -10.96 8.56 15.09
C MET A 117 -10.04 9.71 14.67
N GLU A 118 -8.73 9.51 14.78
CA GLU A 118 -7.69 10.37 14.19
C GLU A 118 -7.07 9.67 12.97
N ILE A 119 -7.17 10.32 11.82
CA ILE A 119 -6.55 9.85 10.57
C ILE A 119 -5.32 10.70 10.27
N GLY A 120 -4.16 10.07 10.22
CA GLY A 120 -2.90 10.67 9.79
C GLY A 120 -2.52 10.18 8.40
N LEU A 121 -2.43 11.10 7.43
CA LEU A 121 -1.90 10.81 6.11
C LEU A 121 -0.46 11.33 6.00
N VAL A 122 0.48 10.44 5.71
CA VAL A 122 1.87 10.78 5.43
C VAL A 122 2.09 10.74 3.92
N VAL A 123 2.53 11.86 3.35
CA VAL A 123 2.89 12.00 1.93
C VAL A 123 4.40 12.16 1.84
N ALA A 124 5.06 11.37 0.99
CA ALA A 124 6.49 11.52 0.77
C ALA A 124 6.75 12.69 -0.19
N GLU A 125 7.70 13.57 0.16
CA GLU A 125 8.00 14.79 -0.61
C GLU A 125 8.32 14.51 -2.09
N ASN A 126 9.01 13.41 -2.39
CA ASN A 126 9.46 13.05 -3.73
C ASN A 126 8.70 11.84 -4.31
N SER A 127 7.50 11.55 -3.81
CA SER A 127 6.68 10.45 -4.34
C SER A 127 6.10 10.80 -5.70
N ASP A 128 6.21 9.86 -6.64
CA ASP A 128 5.67 9.94 -8.00
C ASP A 128 4.19 9.51 -8.09
N ARG A 129 3.57 9.17 -6.96
CA ARG A 129 2.21 8.60 -6.90
C ARG A 129 1.09 9.62 -6.84
N TRP A 130 1.43 10.90 -6.66
CA TRP A 130 0.47 11.94 -6.33
C TRP A 130 0.23 12.88 -7.49
N GLU A 131 -1.00 12.89 -7.98
CA GLU A 131 -1.45 13.90 -8.92
C GLU A 131 -1.65 15.26 -8.22
N PRO A 132 -1.32 16.40 -8.86
CA PRO A 132 -1.46 17.72 -8.26
C PRO A 132 -2.87 18.02 -7.72
N ASP A 133 -3.92 17.62 -8.44
CA ASP A 133 -5.30 17.83 -8.02
C ASP A 133 -5.66 17.02 -6.76
N VAL A 134 -5.07 15.83 -6.60
CA VAL A 134 -5.27 14.97 -5.43
C VAL A 134 -4.60 15.61 -4.20
N LEU A 135 -3.37 16.11 -4.37
CA LEU A 135 -2.65 16.83 -3.30
C LEU A 135 -3.41 18.08 -2.85
N HIS A 136 -3.84 18.92 -3.79
CA HIS A 136 -4.60 20.12 -3.47
C HIS A 136 -5.90 19.81 -2.70
N ARG A 137 -6.60 18.72 -3.06
CA ARG A 137 -7.80 18.28 -2.33
C ARG A 137 -7.48 17.83 -0.90
N ILE A 138 -6.36 17.14 -0.69
CA ILE A 138 -5.91 16.68 0.62
C ILE A 138 -5.45 17.85 1.50
N GLU A 139 -4.72 18.81 0.94
CA GLU A 139 -4.32 20.04 1.62
C GLU A 139 -5.55 20.85 2.05
N SER A 140 -6.52 21.00 1.15
CA SER A 140 -7.81 21.67 1.44
C SER A 140 -8.59 20.97 2.55
N LEU A 141 -8.49 19.64 2.64
CA LEU A 141 -9.10 18.85 3.71
C LEU A 141 -8.38 19.06 5.05
N ALA A 142 -7.05 19.05 5.07
CA ALA A 142 -6.24 19.28 6.27
C ALA A 142 -6.39 20.70 6.83
N ALA A 143 -6.73 21.68 6.00
CA ALA A 143 -6.93 23.07 6.40
C ALA A 143 -8.32 23.36 6.99
N ARG A 144 -9.24 22.40 7.01
CA ARG A 144 -10.59 22.59 7.58
C ARG A 144 -10.51 22.81 9.09
N GLU A 145 -11.39 23.66 9.60
CA GLU A 145 -11.57 23.81 11.05
C GLU A 145 -12.05 22.49 11.66
N SER A 146 -11.55 22.19 12.86
CA SER A 146 -11.95 20.99 13.59
C SER A 146 -13.42 21.05 13.98
N ASP A 147 -14.18 20.02 13.61
CA ASP A 147 -15.56 19.82 14.01
C ASP A 147 -15.61 18.74 15.11
N GLU A 148 -16.00 19.10 16.33
CA GLU A 148 -16.11 18.17 17.48
C GLU A 148 -17.12 17.02 17.25
N SER A 149 -17.99 17.15 16.25
CA SER A 149 -18.92 16.11 15.85
C SER A 149 -18.30 15.03 14.94
N GLN A 150 -17.11 15.28 14.39
CA GLN A 150 -16.36 14.39 13.51
C GLN A 150 -15.02 13.97 14.13
N GLY A 151 -14.36 12.98 13.53
CA GLY A 151 -12.97 12.66 13.82
C GLY A 151 -12.01 13.68 13.21
N ALA A 152 -10.72 13.52 13.53
CA ALA A 152 -9.67 14.41 13.05
C ALA A 152 -8.97 13.84 11.80
N PHE A 153 -8.58 14.72 10.89
CA PHE A 153 -7.70 14.40 9.78
C PHE A 153 -6.45 15.29 9.85
N SER A 154 -5.28 14.71 9.65
CA SER A 154 -4.01 15.43 9.60
C SER A 154 -3.15 14.98 8.43
N LEU A 155 -2.53 15.95 7.77
CA LEU A 155 -1.59 15.74 6.68
C LEU A 155 -0.17 15.99 7.17
N HIS A 156 0.75 15.09 6.83
CA HIS A 156 2.16 15.16 7.15
C HIS A 156 2.98 14.97 5.88
N VAL A 157 3.92 15.87 5.62
CA VAL A 157 4.88 15.69 4.53
C VAL A 157 6.17 15.12 5.10
N LEU A 158 6.62 13.98 4.57
CA LEU A 158 7.88 13.35 4.93
C LEU A 158 8.99 13.85 4.00
N PRO A 159 9.90 14.72 4.47
CA PRO A 159 10.93 15.30 3.63
C PRO A 159 11.93 14.24 3.15
N HIS A 160 12.46 14.49 1.96
CA HIS A 160 13.55 13.72 1.35
C HIS A 160 13.27 12.22 1.23
N SER A 161 12.01 11.86 1.02
CA SER A 161 11.54 10.47 0.90
C SER A 161 10.85 10.25 -0.44
N GLY A 162 11.11 9.10 -1.07
CA GLY A 162 10.27 8.57 -2.13
C GLY A 162 9.15 7.70 -1.56
N HIS A 163 8.50 6.91 -2.42
CA HIS A 163 7.35 6.08 -2.06
C HIS A 163 7.65 5.04 -0.97
N TRP A 164 8.89 4.56 -0.90
CA TRP A 164 9.30 3.56 0.09
C TRP A 164 9.66 4.25 1.42
N VAL A 165 8.69 4.92 2.03
CA VAL A 165 8.89 5.82 3.19
C VAL A 165 9.66 5.21 4.36
N HIS A 166 9.48 3.91 4.60
CA HIS A 166 10.17 3.17 5.66
C HIS A 166 11.61 2.80 5.32
N VAL A 167 11.98 2.80 4.04
CA VAL A 167 13.35 2.59 3.55
C VAL A 167 14.05 3.93 3.39
N ASP A 168 13.37 4.90 2.78
CA ASP A 168 13.96 6.17 2.37
C ASP A 168 14.19 7.12 3.55
N ASN A 169 13.22 7.23 4.48
CA ASN A 169 13.36 8.05 5.67
C ASN A 169 12.68 7.43 6.91
N PRO A 170 13.17 6.28 7.42
CA PRO A 170 12.60 5.59 8.57
C PRO A 170 12.56 6.45 9.83
N LYS A 171 13.59 7.28 10.05
CA LYS A 171 13.67 8.13 11.23
C LYS A 171 12.63 9.25 11.19
N GLY A 172 12.52 9.96 10.07
CA GLY A 172 11.52 11.01 9.91
C GLY A 172 10.09 10.46 10.01
N LEU A 173 9.85 9.26 9.46
CA LEU A 173 8.57 8.57 9.62
C LEU A 173 8.24 8.28 11.09
N LEU A 174 9.22 7.80 11.86
CA LEU A 174 9.05 7.57 13.30
C LEU A 174 8.80 8.88 14.07
N ASP A 175 9.51 9.95 13.74
CA ASP A 175 9.35 11.27 14.39
C ASP A 175 7.93 11.83 14.20
N ILE A 176 7.27 11.51 13.06
CA ILE A 176 5.87 11.88 12.78
C ILE A 176 4.90 10.99 13.56
N VAL A 177 5.04 9.67 13.44
CA VAL A 177 4.01 8.71 13.86
C VAL A 177 4.11 8.35 15.35
N ALA A 178 5.32 8.19 15.89
CA ALA A 178 5.52 7.67 17.24
C ALA A 178 4.91 8.54 18.37
N PRO A 179 5.01 9.88 18.34
CA PRO A 179 4.41 10.72 19.39
C PRO A 179 2.89 10.56 19.48
N ARG A 180 2.23 10.30 18.34
CA ARG A 180 0.78 10.14 18.24
C ARG A 180 0.32 8.76 18.65
N ILE A 181 1.06 7.71 18.29
CA ILE A 181 0.76 6.36 18.78
C ILE A 181 0.91 6.30 20.31
N ALA A 182 1.93 6.96 20.85
CA ALA A 182 2.16 6.99 22.30
C ALA A 182 1.02 7.67 23.07
N SER A 183 0.28 8.61 22.47
CA SER A 183 -0.81 9.31 23.15
C SER A 183 -2.07 8.46 23.34
N ILE A 184 -2.21 7.32 22.67
CA ILE A 184 -3.31 6.36 22.88
C ILE A 184 -3.07 5.49 24.13
N SER A 185 -1.80 5.26 24.48
CA SER A 185 -1.43 4.36 25.57
C SER A 185 -1.38 5.04 26.96
N ALA A 186 -1.80 6.30 27.04
CA ALA A 186 -1.74 7.15 28.23
C ALA A 186 -3.16 7.48 28.74
#